data_AF-A0A6U8L0L2-F1
#
_entry.id   AF-A0A6U8L0L2-F1
#
_cell.length_a   1.000
_cell.length_b   1.000
_cell.length_c   1.000
_cell.angle_alpha   90.00
_cell.angle_beta   90.00
_cell.angle_gamma   90.00
#
_symmetry.space_group_name_H-M   'P 1'
#
loop_
_entity.id
_entity.type
_entity.pdbx_description
1 polymer ?
#
loop_
_entity_poly.entity_id
_entity_poly.type
_entity_poly.pdbx_seq_one_letter_code
_entity_poly.pdbx_strand_id
1 'polypeptide(L)'
;MAGKGSFKGLVPLILTYLDLIKTDTTTLATINKYLDFVVARASGELLTPAQWMRRFVLSHPDYRHDSLVSERIAADLLAKCHRIGAGLERCPDLHGDFVVPPVLAKDAYAVNMTSGEAPGARISSSTDGLMAMHQIRLQLQTRRRRLLADATEHRARLEAAQEELRNVETQLAVLAAR
;
A
#
# COMPACT_ATOMS: atom_id res chain seq x y z
N MET A 1 11.15 -0.23 9.97
CA MET A 1 10.69 -1.55 9.47
C MET A 1 11.70 -2.23 8.55
N ALA A 2 12.17 -1.59 7.47
CA ALA A 2 13.08 -2.23 6.49
C ALA A 2 14.57 -2.30 6.91
N GLY A 3 14.99 -1.52 7.91
CA GLY A 3 16.40 -1.40 8.32
C GLY A 3 17.13 -0.31 7.53
N LYS A 4 18.33 0.08 7.97
CA LYS A 4 19.17 1.08 7.32
C LYS A 4 20.65 0.71 7.52
N GLY A 5 21.44 0.74 6.44
CA GLY A 5 22.87 0.39 6.50
C GLY A 5 23.10 -1.04 6.96
N SER A 6 23.88 -1.23 8.02
CA SER A 6 24.25 -2.53 8.58
C SER A 6 23.13 -3.21 9.38
N PHE A 7 22.07 -2.48 9.77
CA PHE A 7 20.98 -3.03 10.57
C PHE A 7 19.93 -3.69 9.67
N LYS A 8 19.85 -5.03 9.69
CA LYS A 8 18.79 -5.80 9.04
C LYS A 8 17.47 -5.53 9.79
N GLY A 9 16.52 -4.85 9.17
CA GLY A 9 15.27 -4.45 9.81
C GLY A 9 14.40 -5.63 10.27
N LEU A 10 13.33 -5.33 10.99
CA LEU A 10 12.44 -6.34 11.57
C LEU A 10 11.75 -7.22 10.50
N VAL A 11 11.37 -6.64 9.36
CA VAL A 11 10.67 -7.37 8.29
C VAL A 11 11.53 -8.49 7.68
N PRO A 12 12.79 -8.24 7.24
CA PRO A 12 13.71 -9.30 6.83
C PRO A 12 13.92 -10.41 7.85
N LEU A 13 13.93 -10.07 9.14
CA LEU A 13 14.09 -11.03 10.24
C LEU A 13 12.88 -11.96 10.34
N ILE A 14 11.66 -11.40 10.28
CA ILE A 14 10.42 -12.18 10.29
C ILE A 14 10.39 -13.14 9.08
N LEU A 15 10.68 -12.64 7.88
CA LEU A 15 10.64 -13.46 6.66
C LEU A 15 11.64 -14.62 6.71
N THR A 16 12.86 -14.36 7.19
CA THR A 16 13.88 -15.40 7.34
C THR A 16 13.49 -16.44 8.37
N TYR A 17 12.83 -16.03 9.46
CA TYR A 17 12.30 -16.97 10.44
C TYR A 17 11.21 -17.86 9.84
N LEU A 18 10.29 -17.30 9.06
CA LEU A 18 9.24 -18.06 8.37
C LEU A 18 9.79 -19.08 7.38
N ASP A 19 10.87 -18.72 6.67
CA ASP A 19 11.58 -19.64 5.78
C ASP A 19 12.31 -20.75 6.56
N LEU A 20 12.94 -20.41 7.69
CA LEU A 20 13.67 -21.35 8.54
C LEU A 20 12.75 -22.45 9.07
N ILE A 21 11.52 -22.10 9.48
CA ILE A 21 10.53 -23.06 9.96
C ILE A 21 9.78 -23.77 8.83
N LYS A 22 10.11 -23.47 7.55
CA LYS A 22 9.46 -24.00 6.35
C LYS A 22 7.94 -23.84 6.39
N THR A 23 7.48 -22.62 6.66
CA THR A 23 6.05 -22.27 6.68
C THR A 23 5.38 -22.66 5.36
N ASP A 24 4.13 -23.11 5.41
CA ASP A 24 3.38 -23.43 4.20
C ASP A 24 3.18 -22.19 3.31
N THR A 25 3.04 -22.41 2.01
CA THR A 25 2.97 -21.33 1.02
C THR A 25 1.73 -20.45 1.18
N THR A 26 0.62 -20.98 1.71
CA THR A 26 -0.63 -20.24 1.88
C THR A 26 -0.57 -19.29 3.07
N THR A 27 -0.03 -19.75 4.20
CA THR A 27 0.24 -18.94 5.39
C THR A 27 1.31 -17.89 5.08
N LEU A 28 2.38 -18.28 4.38
CA LEU A 28 3.44 -17.34 3.98
C LEU A 28 2.91 -16.25 3.05
N ALA A 29 2.04 -16.57 2.09
CA ALA A 29 1.40 -15.56 1.24
C ALA A 29 0.52 -14.59 2.06
N THR A 30 -0.22 -15.11 3.04
CA THR A 30 -1.09 -14.30 3.92
C THR A 30 -0.26 -13.36 4.81
N ILE A 31 0.80 -13.87 5.44
CA ILE A 31 1.69 -13.07 6.28
C ILE A 31 2.40 -12.01 5.44
N ASN A 32 2.88 -12.35 4.25
CA ASN A 32 3.48 -11.38 3.32
C ASN A 32 2.53 -10.22 3.02
N LYS A 33 1.26 -10.51 2.75
CA LYS A 33 0.24 -9.47 2.53
C LYS A 33 0.10 -8.53 3.73
N TYR A 34 0.12 -9.06 4.96
CA TYR A 34 0.10 -8.21 6.16
C TYR A 34 1.37 -7.39 6.35
N LEU A 35 2.54 -7.99 6.12
CA LEU A 35 3.81 -7.29 6.21
C LEU A 35 3.92 -6.18 5.16
N ASP A 36 3.49 -6.42 3.93
CA ASP A 36 3.46 -5.42 2.85
C ASP A 36 2.59 -4.22 3.24
N PHE A 37 1.43 -4.46 3.84
CA PHE A 37 0.56 -3.38 4.33
C PHE A 37 1.23 -2.53 5.43
N VAL A 38 1.89 -3.19 6.39
CA VAL A 38 2.61 -2.51 7.46
C VAL A 38 3.80 -1.72 6.90
N VAL A 39 4.52 -2.27 5.92
CA VAL A 39 5.64 -1.60 5.24
C VAL A 39 5.14 -0.39 4.46
N ALA A 40 4.06 -0.51 3.69
CA ALA A 40 3.48 0.58 2.93
C ALA A 40 3.11 1.75 3.85
N ARG A 41 2.47 1.47 5.00
CA ARG A 41 2.18 2.51 6.00
C ARG A 41 3.43 3.09 6.66
N ALA A 42 4.42 2.25 7.01
CA ALA A 42 5.66 2.72 7.62
C ALA A 42 6.55 3.53 6.66
N SER A 43 6.42 3.31 5.35
CA SER A 43 7.11 4.06 4.31
C SER A 43 6.47 5.40 3.98
N GLY A 44 5.24 5.64 4.44
CA GLY A 44 4.45 6.83 4.14
C GLY A 44 3.67 6.75 2.83
N GLU A 45 3.68 5.61 2.14
CA GLU A 45 2.84 5.37 0.96
C GLU A 45 1.34 5.35 1.30
N LEU A 46 0.99 4.72 2.42
CA LEU A 46 -0.38 4.73 2.94
C LEU A 46 -0.47 5.69 4.11
N LEU A 47 -1.60 6.42 4.18
CA LEU A 47 -1.86 7.26 5.34
C LEU A 47 -2.04 6.40 6.59
N THR A 48 -1.56 6.95 7.70
CA THR A 48 -2.01 6.47 9.00
C THR A 48 -3.48 6.85 9.22
N PRO A 49 -4.25 6.06 9.99
CA PRO A 49 -5.61 6.44 10.38
C PRO A 49 -5.68 7.85 10.96
N ALA A 50 -4.71 8.23 11.81
CA ALA A 50 -4.65 9.55 12.40
C ALA A 50 -4.38 10.66 11.37
N GLN A 51 -3.53 10.45 10.36
CA GLN A 51 -3.33 11.43 9.29
C GLN A 51 -4.59 11.57 8.43
N TRP A 52 -5.24 10.44 8.11
CA TRP A 52 -6.47 10.45 7.33
C TRP A 52 -7.60 11.16 8.07
N MET A 53 -7.81 10.88 9.37
CA MET A 53 -8.81 11.56 10.19
C MET A 53 -8.57 13.07 10.24
N ARG A 54 -7.32 13.51 10.40
CA ARG A 54 -6.99 14.95 10.35
C ARG A 54 -7.31 15.55 8.98
N ARG A 55 -6.94 14.88 7.88
CA ARG A 55 -7.28 15.34 6.52
C ARG A 55 -8.79 15.44 6.32
N PHE A 56 -9.54 14.45 6.80
CA PHE A 56 -11.01 14.45 6.74
C PHE A 56 -11.59 15.68 7.43
N VAL A 57 -11.21 15.91 8.70
CA VAL A 57 -11.67 17.07 9.49
C VAL A 57 -11.28 18.38 8.81
N LEU A 58 -10.02 18.52 8.37
CA LEU A 58 -9.53 19.73 7.69
C LEU A 58 -10.27 20.03 6.38
N SER A 59 -10.76 19.01 5.69
CA SER A 59 -11.52 19.16 4.43
C SER A 59 -13.02 19.34 4.63
N HIS A 60 -13.51 19.26 5.87
CA HIS A 60 -14.94 19.31 6.15
C HIS A 60 -15.49 20.73 5.97
N PRO A 61 -16.63 20.93 5.27
CA PRO A 61 -17.15 22.27 4.98
C PRO A 61 -17.47 23.10 6.23
N ASP A 62 -17.89 22.44 7.32
CA ASP A 62 -18.21 23.10 8.58
C ASP A 62 -16.97 23.38 9.46
N TYR A 63 -15.77 22.97 9.06
CA TYR A 63 -14.56 23.20 9.83
C TYR A 63 -14.00 24.60 9.60
N ARG A 64 -13.83 25.36 10.68
CA ARG A 64 -13.48 26.79 10.63
C ARG A 64 -11.99 27.07 10.86
N HIS A 65 -11.14 26.04 10.79
CA HIS A 65 -9.71 26.15 11.12
C HIS A 65 -9.43 26.67 12.54
N ASP A 66 -10.39 26.52 13.44
CA ASP A 66 -10.35 26.93 14.85
C ASP A 66 -9.92 25.79 15.78
N SER A 67 -9.51 24.64 15.22
CA SER A 67 -9.19 23.41 15.96
C SER A 67 -10.35 22.84 16.78
N LEU A 68 -11.59 23.25 16.51
CA LEU A 68 -12.78 22.69 17.13
C LEU A 68 -13.48 21.71 16.17
N VAL A 69 -13.75 20.50 16.67
CA VAL A 69 -14.51 19.49 15.95
C VAL A 69 -15.95 19.54 16.46
N SER A 70 -16.85 20.09 15.65
CA SER A 70 -18.28 20.15 15.99
C SER A 70 -18.92 18.76 15.98
N GLU A 71 -20.08 18.63 16.63
CA GLU A 71 -20.85 17.38 16.68
C GLU A 71 -21.14 16.83 15.29
N ARG A 72 -21.46 17.71 14.33
CA ARG A 72 -21.70 17.33 12.94
C ARG A 72 -20.46 16.73 12.28
N ILE A 73 -19.29 17.38 12.41
CA ILE A 73 -18.03 16.86 11.86
C ILE A 73 -17.71 15.48 12.47
N ALA A 74 -17.93 15.33 13.79
CA ALA A 74 -17.70 14.08 14.49
C ALA A 74 -18.65 12.96 14.02
N ALA A 75 -19.94 13.27 13.84
CA ALA A 75 -20.92 12.32 13.33
C ALA A 75 -20.56 11.84 11.91
N ASP A 76 -20.19 12.77 11.02
CA ASP A 76 -19.80 12.45 9.65
C ASP A 76 -18.50 11.62 9.60
N LEU A 77 -17.52 11.94 10.45
CA LEU A 77 -16.29 11.18 10.59
C LEU A 77 -16.58 9.75 11.05
N LEU A 78 -17.37 9.57 12.10
CA LEU A 78 -17.69 8.24 12.64
C LEU A 78 -18.50 7.41 11.63
N ALA A 79 -19.47 8.02 10.95
CA ALA A 79 -20.21 7.36 9.88
C ALA A 79 -19.29 6.89 8.74
N LYS A 80 -18.31 7.72 8.36
CA LYS A 80 -17.29 7.36 7.37
C LYS A 80 -16.40 6.21 7.86
N CYS A 81 -15.91 6.28 9.09
CA CYS A 81 -15.12 5.22 9.72
C CYS A 81 -15.88 3.89 9.77
N HIS A 82 -17.17 3.92 10.10
CA HIS A 82 -18.02 2.72 10.13
C HIS A 82 -18.12 2.08 8.75
N ARG A 83 -18.44 2.86 7.70
CA ARG A 83 -18.54 2.35 6.33
C ARG A 83 -17.23 1.73 5.85
N ILE A 84 -16.10 2.37 6.15
CA ILE A 84 -14.77 1.86 5.78
C ILE A 84 -14.44 0.58 6.57
N GLY A 85 -14.65 0.59 7.89
CA GLY A 85 -14.34 -0.55 8.76
C GLY A 85 -15.21 -1.79 8.50
N ALA A 86 -16.46 -1.59 8.08
CA ALA A 86 -17.35 -2.66 7.68
C ALA A 86 -17.08 -3.18 6.25
N GLY A 87 -16.11 -2.61 5.53
CA GLY A 87 -15.81 -2.97 4.13
C GLY A 87 -16.90 -2.55 3.13
N LEU A 88 -17.80 -1.65 3.53
CA LEU A 88 -18.87 -1.11 2.67
C LEU A 88 -18.34 -0.02 1.72
N GLU A 89 -17.26 0.65 2.12
CA GLU A 89 -16.64 1.72 1.34
C GLU A 89 -15.12 1.50 1.22
N ARG A 90 -14.60 1.61 0.00
CA ARG A 90 -13.15 1.50 -0.26
C ARG A 90 -12.48 2.85 0.01
N CYS A 91 -11.39 2.84 0.77
CA CYS A 91 -10.55 4.01 0.99
C CYS A 91 -9.12 3.74 0.52
N PRO A 92 -8.76 4.09 -0.74
CA PRO A 92 -7.42 3.88 -1.28
C PRO A 92 -6.32 4.57 -0.48
N ASP A 93 -6.60 5.75 0.10
CA ASP A 93 -5.63 6.48 0.92
C ASP A 93 -5.21 5.72 2.20
N LEU A 94 -6.11 4.92 2.77
CA LEU A 94 -5.89 4.13 3.98
C LEU A 94 -5.44 2.70 3.70
N HIS A 95 -6.00 2.10 2.64
CA HIS A 95 -5.89 0.67 2.36
C HIS A 95 -5.14 0.35 1.07
N GLY A 96 -4.89 1.30 0.17
CA GLY A 96 -4.26 1.06 -1.12
C GLY A 96 -4.89 -0.10 -1.89
N ASP A 97 -4.05 -1.05 -2.31
CA ASP A 97 -4.47 -2.27 -3.00
C ASP A 97 -4.98 -3.38 -2.07
N PHE A 98 -4.90 -3.17 -0.76
CA PHE A 98 -5.36 -4.15 0.23
C PHE A 98 -6.90 -4.08 0.35
N VAL A 99 -7.57 -5.08 -0.21
CA VAL A 99 -9.03 -5.18 -0.13
C VAL A 99 -9.46 -5.70 1.25
N VAL A 100 -10.29 -4.92 1.94
CA VAL A 100 -11.02 -5.33 3.14
C VAL A 100 -12.38 -5.87 2.69
N PRO A 101 -12.66 -7.17 2.86
CA PRO A 101 -13.95 -7.73 2.50
C PRO A 101 -15.05 -7.18 3.41
N PRO A 102 -16.31 -7.10 2.92
CA PRO A 102 -17.42 -6.65 3.75
C PRO A 102 -17.62 -7.60 4.93
N VAL A 103 -17.72 -7.04 6.13
CA VAL A 103 -17.95 -7.82 7.36
C VAL A 103 -19.46 -8.03 7.51
N LEU A 104 -19.94 -9.25 7.23
CA LEU A 104 -21.34 -9.61 7.45
C LEU A 104 -21.53 -9.99 8.91
N ALA A 105 -22.68 -9.67 9.50
CA ALA A 105 -22.98 -9.94 10.91
C ALA A 105 -22.83 -11.43 11.31
N LYS A 106 -23.03 -12.34 10.35
CA LYS A 106 -22.81 -13.79 10.50
C LYS A 106 -21.34 -14.19 10.69
N ASP A 107 -20.40 -13.35 10.27
CA ASP A 107 -18.95 -13.59 10.29
C ASP A 107 -18.25 -12.83 11.45
N ALA A 108 -19.01 -12.07 12.24
CA ALA A 108 -18.48 -11.16 13.26
C ALA A 108 -18.08 -11.85 14.57
N TYR A 109 -18.52 -13.10 14.82
CA TYR A 109 -18.21 -13.82 16.06
C TYR A 109 -17.88 -15.32 15.85
N ALA A 110 -16.74 -15.70 16.44
CA ALA A 110 -16.26 -17.03 16.85
C ALA A 110 -16.06 -18.14 15.80
N VAL A 111 -14.87 -18.14 15.17
CA VAL A 111 -14.20 -19.40 14.84
C VAL A 111 -13.52 -19.89 16.12
N ASN A 112 -13.96 -21.03 16.65
CA ASN A 112 -13.23 -21.72 17.72
C ASN A 112 -11.87 -22.15 17.17
N MET A 113 -10.77 -21.60 17.70
CA MET A 113 -9.43 -22.03 17.31
C MET A 113 -9.20 -23.46 17.80
N THR A 114 -9.39 -24.44 16.92
CA THR A 114 -8.95 -25.81 17.16
C THR A 114 -7.43 -25.85 17.07
N SER A 115 -6.77 -26.20 18.18
CA SER A 115 -5.33 -26.42 18.26
C SER A 115 -4.96 -27.72 17.54
N GLY A 116 -4.70 -27.64 16.23
CA GLY A 116 -4.07 -28.73 15.47
C GLY A 116 -2.56 -28.52 15.39
N GLU A 117 -1.79 -29.52 15.80
CA GLU A 117 -0.32 -29.50 15.84
C GLU A 117 0.31 -29.25 14.45
N ALA A 118 1.22 -28.28 14.35
CA ALA A 118 2.00 -28.02 13.14
C ALA A 118 3.20 -29.00 13.04
N PRO A 119 3.38 -29.75 11.94
CA PRO A 119 4.49 -30.67 11.80
C PRO A 119 5.78 -29.91 11.44
N GLY A 120 6.74 -29.90 12.35
CA GLY A 120 8.10 -29.46 12.08
C GLY A 120 8.93 -30.53 11.34
N ALA A 121 9.69 -30.15 10.32
CA ALA A 121 10.75 -31.00 9.75
C ALA A 121 11.89 -30.25 9.00
N ARG A 122 13.01 -30.07 9.72
CA ARG A 122 14.43 -30.25 9.34
C ARG A 122 15.07 -29.63 8.05
N ILE A 123 16.03 -28.71 8.31
CA ILE A 123 17.42 -28.47 7.77
C ILE A 123 17.64 -27.91 6.32
N SER A 124 18.54 -26.90 6.22
CA SER A 124 19.77 -26.83 5.35
C SER A 124 20.04 -25.62 4.41
N SER A 125 19.67 -24.38 4.74
CA SER A 125 20.33 -23.22 4.09
C SER A 125 20.82 -22.20 5.12
N SER A 126 22.00 -21.63 4.90
CA SER A 126 22.58 -20.63 5.81
C SER A 126 21.66 -19.41 5.83
N THR A 127 21.23 -19.01 7.03
CA THR A 127 20.28 -17.92 7.29
C THR A 127 20.70 -16.60 6.64
N ASP A 128 22.00 -16.38 6.45
CA ASP A 128 22.54 -15.20 5.76
C ASP A 128 22.23 -15.16 4.27
N GLY A 129 22.13 -16.32 3.60
CA GLY A 129 21.79 -16.40 2.17
C GLY A 129 20.33 -16.05 1.89
N LEU A 130 19.42 -16.52 2.74
CA LEU A 130 17.99 -16.18 2.66
C LEU A 130 17.74 -14.69 2.93
N MET A 131 18.42 -14.14 3.94
CA MET A 131 18.38 -12.71 4.25
C MET A 131 18.85 -11.84 3.07
N ALA A 132 19.95 -12.21 2.42
CA ALA A 132 20.46 -11.50 1.26
C ALA A 132 19.49 -11.56 0.06
N MET A 133 18.86 -12.72 -0.17
CA MET A 133 17.88 -12.91 -1.25
C MET A 133 16.66 -11.99 -1.08
N HIS A 134 16.08 -11.93 0.13
CA HIS A 134 14.94 -11.05 0.41
C HIS A 134 15.29 -9.57 0.31
N GLN A 135 16.50 -9.19 0.72
CA GLN A 135 16.99 -7.81 0.54
C GLN A 135 17.07 -7.43 -0.94
N ILE A 136 17.65 -8.31 -1.78
CA ILE A 136 17.73 -8.09 -3.24
C ILE A 136 16.32 -7.99 -3.83
N ARG A 137 15.39 -8.86 -3.43
CA ARG A 137 14.00 -8.82 -3.90
C ARG A 137 13.32 -7.48 -3.59
N LEU A 138 13.44 -6.97 -2.36
CA LEU A 138 12.85 -5.68 -1.95
C LEU A 138 13.49 -4.50 -2.72
N GLN A 139 14.80 -4.56 -2.96
CA GLN A 139 15.51 -3.56 -3.78
C GLN A 139 15.02 -3.58 -5.23
N LEU A 140 14.84 -4.77 -5.82
CA LEU A 140 14.31 -4.93 -7.18
C LEU A 140 12.86 -4.44 -7.29
N GLN A 141 12.00 -4.71 -6.30
CA GLN A 141 10.63 -4.17 -6.27
C GLN A 141 10.62 -2.63 -6.20
N THR A 142 11.49 -2.04 -5.37
CA THR A 142 11.62 -0.59 -5.26
C THR A 142 12.12 0.03 -6.57
N ARG A 143 13.13 -0.60 -7.20
CA ARG A 143 13.69 -0.15 -8.48
C ARG A 143 12.68 -0.28 -9.62
N ARG A 144 11.92 -1.38 -9.68
CA ARG A 144 10.83 -1.58 -10.64
C ARG A 144 9.80 -0.46 -10.55
N ARG A 145 9.41 -0.07 -9.33
CA ARG A 145 8.44 1.01 -9.12
C ARG A 145 8.96 2.36 -9.62
N ARG A 146 10.23 2.70 -9.37
CA ARG A 146 10.85 3.92 -9.91
C ARG A 146 10.86 3.93 -11.43
N LEU A 147 11.32 2.84 -12.04
CA LEU A 147 11.36 2.73 -13.50
C LEU A 147 9.98 2.83 -14.14
N LEU A 148 8.93 2.32 -13.48
CA LEU A 148 7.55 2.49 -13.95
C LEU A 148 7.09 3.95 -13.87
N ALA A 149 7.41 4.65 -12.78
CA ALA A 149 7.10 6.07 -12.65
C ALA A 149 7.83 6.91 -13.71
N ASP A 150 9.13 6.68 -13.91
CA ASP A 150 9.92 7.34 -14.95
C ASP A 150 9.36 7.06 -16.35
N ALA A 151 8.96 5.80 -16.62
CA ALA A 151 8.35 5.44 -17.90
C ALA A 151 7.00 6.15 -18.14
N THR A 152 6.18 6.34 -17.11
CA THR A 152 4.93 7.10 -17.23
C THR A 152 5.18 8.58 -17.48
N GLU A 153 6.20 9.17 -16.84
CA GLU A 153 6.59 10.57 -17.05
C GLU A 153 7.13 10.79 -18.47
N HIS A 154 7.99 9.88 -18.95
CA HIS A 154 8.50 9.94 -20.33
C HIS A 154 7.40 9.80 -21.38
N ARG A 155 6.38 8.95 -21.14
CA ARG A 155 5.22 8.85 -22.02
C ARG A 155 4.43 10.17 -22.07
N ALA A 156 4.16 10.79 -20.93
CA ALA A 156 3.46 12.08 -20.89
C ALA A 156 4.24 13.19 -21.63
N ARG A 157 5.57 13.22 -21.51
CA ARG A 157 6.43 14.16 -22.28
C ARG A 157 6.34 13.92 -23.79
N LEU A 158 6.30 12.66 -24.21
CA LEU A 158 6.20 12.30 -25.62
C LEU A 158 4.85 12.70 -26.21
N GLU A 159 3.76 12.48 -25.46
CA GLU A 159 2.42 12.95 -25.83
C GLU A 159 2.34 14.47 -25.96
N ALA A 160 2.95 15.22 -25.02
CA ALA A 160 3.00 16.69 -25.09
C ALA A 160 3.77 17.18 -26.34
N ALA A 161 4.94 16.60 -26.63
CA ALA A 161 5.72 16.96 -27.81
C ALA A 161 4.98 16.61 -29.13
N GLN A 162 4.22 15.52 -29.15
CA GLN A 162 3.40 15.14 -30.31
C GLN A 162 2.26 16.13 -30.56
N GLU A 163 1.62 16.63 -29.50
CA GLU A 163 0.55 17.62 -29.64
C GLU A 163 1.10 18.99 -30.10
N GLU A 164 2.28 19.39 -29.62
CA GLU A 164 2.98 20.57 -30.14
C GLU A 164 3.32 20.44 -31.62
N LEU A 165 3.86 19.28 -32.04
CA LEU A 165 4.15 19.01 -33.45
C LEU A 165 2.89 19.11 -34.30
N ARG A 166 1.80 18.48 -33.85
CA ARG A 166 0.50 18.53 -34.54
C ARG A 166 -0.01 19.95 -34.70
N ASN A 167 0.12 20.79 -33.66
CA ASN A 167 -0.27 22.20 -33.74
C ASN A 167 0.56 22.96 -34.78
N VAL A 168 1.88 22.74 -34.82
CA VAL A 168 2.78 23.36 -35.81
C VAL A 168 2.44 22.91 -37.23
N GLU A 169 2.20 21.61 -37.44
CA GLU A 169 1.78 21.06 -38.73
C GLU A 169 0.45 21.68 -39.21
N THR A 170 -0.50 21.87 -38.30
CA THR A 170 -1.79 22.50 -38.61
C THR A 170 -1.59 23.97 -39.03
N GLN A 171 -0.71 24.70 -38.35
CA GLN A 171 -0.36 26.09 -38.69
C GLN A 171 0.34 26.18 -40.06
N LEU A 172 1.26 25.27 -40.36
CA LEU A 172 1.91 25.19 -41.67
C LEU A 172 0.92 24.87 -42.79
N ALA A 173 -0.03 23.96 -42.56
CA ALA A 173 -1.06 23.61 -43.53
C ALA A 173 -1.98 24.80 -43.85
N VAL A 174 -2.34 25.62 -42.86
CA VAL A 174 -3.13 26.85 -43.07
C VAL A 174 -2.36 27.90 -43.87
N LEU A 175 -1.05 28.03 -43.65
CA LEU A 175 -0.20 28.96 -44.39
C LEU A 175 0.07 28.51 -45.84
N ALA A 176 0.12 27.20 -46.10
CA ALA A 176 0.31 26.64 -47.43
C ALA A 176 -0.94 26.69 -48.34
N ALA A 177 -2.12 26.98 -47.77
CA ALA A 177 -3.39 27.10 -48.49
C ALA A 177 -3.75 28.55 -48.91
N ARG A 178 -2.84 29.50 -48.70
CA ARG A 178 -2.90 30.90 -49.18
C ARG A 178 -1.98 31.09 -50.39
#